data_AF-A0A931YT30-F1
#
_entry.id   AF-A0A931YT30-F1
#
_cell.length_a   1.000
_cell.length_b   1.000
_cell.length_c   1.000
_cell.angle_alpha   90.00
_cell.angle_beta   90.00
_cell.angle_gamma   90.00
#
_symmetry.space_group_name_H-M   'P 1'
#
loop_
_entity.id
_entity.type
_entity.pdbx_description
1 polymer ?
#
loop_
_entity_poly.entity_id
_entity_poly.type
_entity_poly.pdbx_seq_one_letter_code
_entity_poly.pdbx_strand_id
1 'polypeptide(L)'
;MKGSITKYSLIIAVILLTISITKYNSFATGLSDIITTLYGGNGVPVTSTFEKERPTGGVDVVKTVFIPLDSSIEIQNLNSELNSEKGSFPVSATGGGFTFQYDSELEVFTRTTDSLGPIFAERAITLGRGKINFGFSYTYINYSSIQGEDLDNIESIVLLDEEQKDTNLLKIDFDVSIKTNLFSFYGTYGITDNWDFSILIPIMQVQLDVDSTATILNRTTEKSEEGNTLGYSLDSGDTIRDSVSGASTGIGDILLRSKYSLFKSTRIDFSPAIDIKLQTGDDDDLLGTGRTSIKPFFIISKNIGRLTPHTNIGYEFNSGSEGWDRIVYIAGTDYGFGKGNNHFSVALDIVGSHKMEKSETGNDIIDYSTGFKWSPRMGMLVFANVQIPVNEDGLRADWVPTVGYELNF
;
A
#
# COMPACT_ATOMS: atom_id res chain seq x y z
N MET A 1 -20.88 22.84 -36.37
CA MET A 1 -20.48 21.43 -36.16
C MET A 1 -20.44 21.14 -34.66
N LYS A 2 -21.58 20.70 -34.12
CA LYS A 2 -21.76 20.25 -32.73
C LYS A 2 -22.16 18.78 -32.81
N GLY A 3 -21.53 17.92 -32.03
CA GLY A 3 -21.97 16.53 -31.81
C GLY A 3 -21.14 15.47 -32.51
N SER A 4 -20.03 15.06 -31.91
CA SER A 4 -19.57 13.65 -31.99
C SER A 4 -18.54 13.28 -30.91
N ILE A 5 -17.89 14.26 -30.26
CA ILE A 5 -16.78 14.01 -29.32
C ILE A 5 -17.26 13.43 -27.97
N THR A 6 -18.52 13.63 -27.58
CA THR A 6 -19.01 13.19 -26.25
C THR A 6 -19.30 11.68 -26.15
N LYS A 7 -19.40 10.95 -27.27
CA LYS A 7 -19.72 9.51 -27.24
C LYS A 7 -18.50 8.61 -27.12
N TYR A 8 -17.31 9.04 -27.53
CA TYR A 8 -16.12 8.18 -27.52
C TYR A 8 -15.34 8.22 -26.19
N SER A 9 -15.40 9.33 -25.43
CA SER A 9 -14.76 9.40 -24.11
C SER A 9 -15.50 8.60 -23.03
N LEU A 10 -16.82 8.47 -23.14
CA LEU A 10 -17.62 7.67 -22.20
C LEU A 10 -17.43 6.15 -22.43
N ILE A 11 -17.16 5.76 -23.68
CA ILE A 11 -16.99 4.34 -24.05
C ILE A 11 -15.61 3.81 -23.61
N ILE A 12 -14.56 4.65 -23.59
CA ILE A 12 -13.23 4.24 -23.09
C ILE A 12 -13.24 4.05 -21.56
N ALA A 13 -13.99 4.89 -20.82
CA ALA A 13 -14.15 4.74 -19.37
C ALA A 13 -14.93 3.47 -18.98
N VAL A 14 -15.87 3.02 -19.81
CA VAL A 14 -16.63 1.78 -19.56
C VAL A 14 -15.86 0.52 -20.00
N ILE A 15 -15.02 0.62 -21.03
CA ILE A 15 -14.22 -0.53 -21.53
C ILE A 15 -13.02 -0.84 -20.62
N LEU A 16 -12.46 0.14 -19.89
CA LEU A 16 -11.48 -0.14 -18.83
C LEU A 16 -12.10 -0.69 -17.54
N LEU A 17 -13.41 -0.52 -17.34
CA LEU A 17 -14.15 -1.12 -16.21
C LEU A 17 -14.54 -2.58 -16.46
N THR A 18 -14.38 -3.08 -17.69
CA THR A 18 -14.57 -4.50 -18.06
C THR A 18 -13.28 -5.33 -17.95
N ILE A 19 -12.39 -4.97 -17.02
CA ILE A 19 -11.33 -5.88 -16.57
C ILE A 19 -12.00 -6.88 -15.62
N SER A 20 -12.30 -8.05 -16.19
CA SER A 20 -12.59 -9.33 -15.54
C SER A 20 -12.95 -9.26 -14.05
N ILE A 21 -14.23 -8.99 -13.77
CA ILE A 21 -14.85 -9.51 -12.54
C ILE A 21 -14.98 -11.03 -12.76
N THR A 22 -13.86 -11.74 -12.65
CA THR A 22 -13.92 -13.19 -12.47
C THR A 22 -14.67 -13.38 -11.16
N LYS A 23 -15.75 -14.16 -11.17
CA LYS A 23 -16.43 -14.57 -9.94
C LYS A 23 -15.46 -15.44 -9.14
N TYR A 24 -14.68 -14.84 -8.26
CA TYR A 24 -13.92 -15.56 -7.25
C TYR A 24 -14.87 -15.97 -6.12
N ASN A 25 -14.64 -17.16 -5.58
CA ASN A 25 -15.49 -17.72 -4.54
C ASN A 25 -15.48 -16.79 -3.33
N SER A 26 -16.67 -16.46 -2.82
CA SER A 26 -16.81 -15.84 -1.51
C SER A 26 -16.34 -16.86 -0.48
N PHE A 27 -15.18 -16.62 0.14
CA PHE A 27 -14.79 -17.36 1.33
C PHE A 27 -15.73 -16.95 2.47
N ALA A 28 -16.01 -17.87 3.39
CA ALA A 28 -16.81 -17.56 4.58
C ALA A 28 -16.02 -16.72 5.62
N THR A 29 -14.71 -16.57 5.39
CA THR A 29 -13.73 -15.83 6.20
C THR A 29 -13.22 -14.64 5.39
N GLY A 30 -13.02 -13.50 6.05
CA GLY A 30 -12.44 -12.29 5.44
C GLY A 30 -11.04 -12.53 4.90
N LEU A 31 -10.62 -11.70 3.95
CA LEU A 31 -9.28 -11.78 3.35
C LEU A 31 -8.15 -11.59 4.38
N SER A 32 -8.41 -10.86 5.47
CA SER A 32 -7.45 -10.67 6.57
C SER A 32 -7.06 -11.93 7.32
N ASP A 33 -7.96 -12.91 7.35
CA ASP A 33 -7.76 -14.14 8.12
C ASP A 33 -7.35 -15.30 7.21
N ILE A 34 -7.24 -15.08 5.90
CA ILE A 34 -7.13 -16.16 4.93
C ILE A 34 -5.89 -17.04 5.16
N ILE A 35 -4.76 -16.43 5.56
CA ILE A 35 -3.52 -17.16 5.87
C ILE A 35 -3.74 -18.14 7.03
N THR A 36 -4.53 -17.73 8.03
CA THR A 36 -4.83 -18.58 9.19
C THR A 36 -5.72 -19.76 8.86
N THR A 37 -6.41 -19.76 7.71
CA THR A 37 -7.27 -20.88 7.27
C THR A 37 -6.51 -22.06 6.67
N LEU A 38 -5.21 -21.87 6.36
CA LEU A 38 -4.32 -22.94 5.96
C LEU A 38 -4.32 -24.08 7.01
N TYR A 39 -4.12 -25.29 6.53
CA TYR A 39 -4.20 -26.54 7.26
C TYR A 39 -5.53 -26.70 8.00
N GLY A 40 -6.61 -26.24 7.37
CA GLY A 40 -7.98 -26.29 7.92
C GLY A 40 -8.20 -25.43 9.16
N GLY A 41 -7.38 -24.41 9.38
CA GLY A 41 -7.50 -23.46 10.48
C GLY A 41 -6.90 -23.90 11.82
N ASN A 42 -6.36 -25.12 11.90
CA ASN A 42 -5.81 -25.66 13.16
C ASN A 42 -4.27 -25.60 13.21
N GLY A 43 -3.62 -25.21 12.11
CA GLY A 43 -2.16 -25.25 11.97
C GLY A 43 -1.64 -26.57 11.37
N VAL A 44 -0.32 -26.68 11.21
CA VAL A 44 0.31 -27.80 10.51
C VAL A 44 0.16 -29.09 11.34
N PRO A 45 -0.43 -30.17 10.79
CA PRO A 45 -0.54 -31.44 11.49
C PRO A 45 0.81 -32.16 11.52
N VAL A 46 1.36 -32.38 12.71
CA VAL A 46 2.59 -33.13 12.95
C VAL A 46 2.23 -34.44 13.63
N THR A 47 2.38 -35.55 12.92
CA THR A 47 2.11 -36.89 13.45
C THR A 47 3.38 -37.52 14.00
N SER A 48 3.39 -37.81 15.30
CA SER A 48 4.44 -38.58 15.96
C SER A 48 3.91 -39.96 16.35
N THR A 49 4.66 -41.00 16.02
CA THR A 49 4.36 -42.37 16.45
C THR A 49 5.18 -42.67 17.70
N PHE A 50 4.50 -42.83 18.83
CA PHE A 50 5.15 -43.26 20.07
C PHE A 50 4.99 -44.77 20.22
N GLU A 51 6.12 -45.49 20.22
CA GLU A 51 6.14 -46.90 20.61
C GLU A 51 6.14 -46.97 22.15
N LYS A 52 5.01 -47.34 22.76
CA LYS A 52 4.95 -47.56 24.22
C LYS A 52 4.86 -49.05 24.51
N GLU A 53 5.99 -49.66 24.89
CA GLU A 53 6.00 -51.04 25.39
C GLU A 53 5.12 -51.17 26.64
N ARG A 54 4.15 -52.10 26.58
CA ARG A 54 3.50 -52.66 27.77
C ARG A 54 4.00 -54.10 27.97
N PRO A 55 4.12 -54.58 29.22
CA PRO A 55 4.63 -55.93 29.53
C PRO A 55 3.88 -57.11 28.89
N THR A 56 2.77 -56.88 28.18
CA THR A 56 1.89 -57.90 27.59
C THR A 56 1.62 -57.69 26.09
N GLY A 57 2.38 -56.84 25.40
CA GLY A 57 2.22 -56.54 23.96
C GLY A 57 2.09 -55.04 23.68
N GLY A 58 2.82 -54.55 22.67
CA GLY A 58 2.89 -53.15 22.25
C GLY A 58 1.67 -52.69 21.44
N VAL A 59 1.31 -51.41 21.59
CA VAL A 59 0.36 -50.71 20.72
C VAL A 59 1.04 -49.41 20.33
N ASP A 60 1.21 -49.19 19.02
CA ASP A 60 1.66 -47.89 18.50
C ASP A 60 0.61 -46.84 18.84
N VAL A 61 0.99 -45.83 19.62
CA VAL A 61 0.13 -44.67 19.88
C VAL A 61 0.55 -43.57 18.92
N VAL A 62 -0.19 -43.47 17.83
CA VAL A 62 -0.08 -42.36 16.89
C VAL A 62 -0.76 -41.15 17.50
N LYS A 63 0.00 -40.07 17.76
CA LYS A 63 -0.53 -38.79 18.21
C LYS A 63 -0.23 -37.73 17.17
N THR A 64 -1.27 -37.08 16.67
CA THR A 64 -1.13 -35.87 15.84
C THR A 64 -1.25 -34.65 16.74
N VAL A 65 -0.25 -33.77 16.68
CA VAL A 65 -0.24 -32.44 17.30
C VAL A 65 -0.32 -31.44 16.16
N PHE A 66 -1.14 -30.40 16.31
CA PHE A 66 -1.19 -29.32 15.34
C PHE A 66 -0.30 -28.18 15.84
N ILE A 67 0.61 -27.73 14.98
CA ILE A 67 1.48 -26.59 15.24
C ILE A 67 0.79 -25.35 14.65
N PRO A 68 0.28 -24.43 15.50
CA PRO A 68 -0.41 -23.23 15.04
C PRO A 68 0.49 -22.36 14.14
N LEU A 69 -0.08 -21.73 13.10
CA LEU A 69 0.72 -20.89 12.18
C LEU A 69 1.21 -19.60 12.83
N ASP A 70 0.50 -19.11 13.84
CA ASP A 70 0.94 -18.00 14.68
C ASP A 70 2.11 -18.38 15.60
N SER A 71 2.62 -19.63 15.58
CA SER A 71 3.93 -19.93 16.18
C SER A 71 5.11 -19.48 15.31
N SER A 72 4.87 -19.18 14.03
CA SER A 72 5.86 -18.60 13.11
C SER A 72 5.86 -17.07 13.24
N ILE A 73 7.00 -16.49 13.60
CA ILE A 73 7.15 -15.04 13.72
C ILE A 73 7.04 -14.35 12.36
N GLU A 74 7.47 -15.01 11.29
CA GLU A 74 7.39 -14.50 9.92
C GLU A 74 5.93 -14.37 9.48
N ILE A 75 5.08 -15.35 9.81
CA ILE A 75 3.62 -15.28 9.56
C ILE A 75 2.93 -14.28 10.47
N GLN A 76 3.34 -14.16 11.74
CA GLN A 76 2.83 -13.10 12.62
C GLN A 76 3.15 -11.72 12.03
N ASN A 77 4.39 -11.50 11.58
CA ASN A 77 4.83 -10.26 10.94
C ASN A 77 4.03 -9.97 9.68
N LEU A 78 3.85 -10.96 8.80
CA LEU A 78 3.05 -10.82 7.58
C LEU A 78 1.60 -10.47 7.88
N ASN A 79 0.94 -11.21 8.78
CA ASN A 79 -0.43 -10.92 9.19
C ASN A 79 -0.53 -9.54 9.86
N SER A 80 0.41 -9.18 10.72
CA SER A 80 0.46 -7.88 11.40
C SER A 80 0.62 -6.72 10.42
N GLU A 81 1.54 -6.85 9.45
CA GLU A 81 1.78 -5.82 8.44
C GLU A 81 0.60 -5.72 7.46
N LEU A 82 0.09 -6.85 6.96
CA LEU A 82 -1.14 -6.90 6.18
C LEU A 82 -2.27 -6.22 6.93
N ASN A 83 -2.37 -6.44 8.24
CA ASN A 83 -3.45 -5.91 9.04
C ASN A 83 -3.29 -4.46 9.48
N SER A 84 -2.06 -3.96 9.58
CA SER A 84 -1.76 -2.60 10.04
C SER A 84 -1.64 -1.58 8.91
N GLU A 85 -1.19 -2.01 7.73
CA GLU A 85 -1.12 -1.18 6.52
C GLU A 85 -2.28 -1.45 5.53
N LYS A 86 -3.32 -2.21 5.93
CA LYS A 86 -4.58 -2.33 5.16
C LYS A 86 -5.05 -0.97 4.69
N GLY A 87 -5.41 -0.82 3.42
CA GLY A 87 -6.04 0.42 2.98
C GLY A 87 -5.12 1.67 2.97
N SER A 88 -3.85 1.55 3.36
CA SER A 88 -2.89 2.66 3.47
C SER A 88 -2.12 2.81 2.16
N PHE A 89 -2.58 3.71 1.29
CA PHE A 89 -1.95 3.96 -0.02
C PHE A 89 -1.44 5.39 -0.15
N PRO A 90 -0.31 5.60 -0.86
CA PRO A 90 0.15 6.92 -1.20
C PRO A 90 -0.90 7.61 -2.08
N VAL A 91 -1.51 8.64 -1.53
CA VAL A 91 -2.59 9.38 -2.18
C VAL A 91 -1.98 10.42 -3.12
N SER A 92 -2.38 10.42 -4.40
CA SER A 92 -1.96 11.46 -5.34
C SER A 92 -2.39 12.85 -4.87
N ALA A 93 -1.65 13.86 -5.29
CA ALA A 93 -1.99 15.26 -5.06
C ALA A 93 -3.39 15.57 -5.62
N THR A 94 -4.23 16.22 -4.82
CA THR A 94 -5.59 16.63 -5.21
C THR A 94 -5.63 18.08 -5.71
N GLY A 95 -4.50 18.78 -5.62
CA GLY A 95 -4.30 20.11 -6.19
C GLY A 95 -4.12 20.07 -7.71
N GLY A 96 -5.01 20.76 -8.44
CA GLY A 96 -4.98 20.78 -9.90
C GLY A 96 -3.64 21.24 -10.49
N GLY A 97 -3.25 20.62 -11.61
CA GLY A 97 -1.97 20.92 -12.27
C GLY A 97 -1.80 22.37 -12.75
N PHE A 98 -2.90 23.11 -12.95
CA PHE A 98 -2.85 24.55 -13.23
C PHE A 98 -3.62 25.36 -12.19
N THR A 99 -3.11 26.54 -11.88
CA THR A 99 -3.81 27.59 -11.14
C THR A 99 -3.86 28.87 -11.97
N PHE A 100 -5.00 29.55 -11.90
CA PHE A 100 -5.25 30.80 -12.63
C PHE A 100 -5.51 31.91 -11.62
N GLN A 101 -4.91 33.08 -11.84
CA GLN A 101 -5.20 34.29 -11.09
C GLN A 101 -5.78 35.33 -12.04
N TYR A 102 -6.81 36.03 -11.58
CA TYR A 102 -7.35 37.16 -12.34
C TYR A 102 -6.38 38.33 -12.23
N ASP A 103 -5.86 38.78 -13.36
CA ASP A 103 -5.07 40.00 -13.47
C ASP A 103 -6.02 41.18 -13.71
N SER A 104 -6.18 42.03 -12.70
CA SER A 104 -7.11 43.15 -12.74
C SER A 104 -6.64 44.32 -13.62
N GLU A 105 -5.36 44.39 -13.97
CA GLU A 105 -4.83 45.41 -14.89
C GLU A 105 -5.02 45.00 -16.35
N LEU A 106 -4.93 43.70 -16.62
CA LEU A 106 -5.07 43.15 -17.97
C LEU A 106 -6.47 42.61 -18.28
N GLU A 107 -7.38 42.60 -17.29
CA GLU A 107 -8.73 42.02 -17.35
C GLU A 107 -8.77 40.58 -17.90
N VAL A 108 -7.69 39.81 -17.67
CA VAL A 108 -7.56 38.43 -18.13
C VAL A 108 -7.13 37.51 -17.00
N PHE A 109 -7.52 36.24 -17.09
CA PHE A 109 -6.96 35.21 -16.23
C PHE A 109 -5.57 34.84 -16.74
N THR A 110 -4.55 35.15 -15.94
CA THR A 110 -3.18 34.74 -16.20
C THR A 110 -2.88 33.44 -15.45
N ARG A 111 -2.10 32.57 -16.08
CA ARG A 111 -1.61 31.35 -15.44
C ARG A 111 -0.58 31.73 -14.39
N THR A 112 -0.69 31.19 -13.18
CA THR A 112 0.26 31.51 -12.10
C THR A 112 1.43 30.54 -11.99
N THR A 113 1.41 29.40 -12.69
CA THR A 113 2.50 28.41 -12.65
C THR A 113 2.78 27.77 -14.01
N ASP A 114 4.06 27.66 -14.38
CA ASP A 114 4.49 26.97 -15.62
C ASP A 114 4.61 25.45 -15.47
N SER A 115 4.71 24.98 -14.23
CA SER A 115 4.73 23.55 -13.91
C SER A 115 3.33 23.01 -13.60
N LEU A 116 3.10 21.75 -13.96
CA LEU A 116 1.87 20.99 -13.75
C LEU A 116 1.77 20.40 -12.33
N GLY A 117 2.70 20.79 -11.45
CA GLY A 117 2.73 20.45 -10.04
C GLY A 117 3.27 19.05 -9.72
N PRO A 118 3.50 18.77 -8.43
CA PRO A 118 3.89 17.47 -7.88
C PRO A 118 2.85 16.38 -8.14
N ILE A 119 3.26 15.12 -8.00
CA ILE A 119 2.37 13.96 -8.20
C ILE A 119 1.75 13.52 -6.89
N PHE A 120 2.51 13.55 -5.78
CA PHE A 120 2.02 13.17 -4.45
C PHE A 120 1.97 14.34 -3.47
N ALA A 121 2.92 15.27 -3.55
CA ALA A 121 2.91 16.45 -2.68
C ALA A 121 1.77 17.41 -3.02
N GLU A 122 1.38 18.25 -2.06
CA GLU A 122 0.47 19.35 -2.35
C GLU A 122 1.28 20.61 -2.65
N ARG A 123 0.65 21.55 -3.36
CA ARG A 123 1.17 22.92 -3.43
C ARG A 123 0.39 23.81 -2.48
N ALA A 124 1.07 24.82 -1.96
CA ALA A 124 0.49 25.81 -1.06
C ALA A 124 -0.53 26.72 -1.75
N ILE A 125 -0.68 26.64 -3.06
CA ILE A 125 -1.68 27.40 -3.80
C ILE A 125 -3.01 26.66 -3.84
N THR A 126 -4.08 27.45 -3.85
CA THR A 126 -5.46 27.00 -3.95
C THR A 126 -5.96 27.05 -5.39
N LEU A 127 -7.04 26.32 -5.67
CA LEU A 127 -7.68 26.27 -6.98
C LEU A 127 -8.33 27.60 -7.35
N GLY A 128 -8.86 28.31 -6.35
CA GLY A 128 -9.49 29.63 -6.49
C GLY A 128 -11.03 29.55 -6.50
N ARG A 129 -11.70 30.66 -6.19
CA ARG A 129 -13.15 30.67 -5.95
C ARG A 129 -13.95 30.16 -7.14
N GLY A 130 -14.87 29.22 -6.88
CA GLY A 130 -15.81 28.69 -7.85
C GLY A 130 -15.19 27.76 -8.90
N LYS A 131 -13.89 27.45 -8.76
CA LYS A 131 -13.18 26.53 -9.64
C LYS A 131 -13.36 25.10 -9.17
N ILE A 132 -13.39 24.17 -10.13
CA ILE A 132 -13.52 22.74 -9.87
C ILE A 132 -12.42 21.98 -10.59
N ASN A 133 -11.77 21.07 -9.87
CA ASN A 133 -10.87 20.06 -10.42
C ASN A 133 -11.49 18.68 -10.19
N PHE A 134 -11.42 17.83 -11.19
CA PHE A 134 -11.72 16.40 -11.08
C PHE A 134 -10.51 15.61 -11.59
N GLY A 135 -10.19 14.53 -10.91
CA GLY A 135 -9.15 13.63 -11.35
C GLY A 135 -9.49 12.17 -11.12
N PHE A 136 -8.77 11.35 -11.85
CA PHE A 136 -8.81 9.90 -11.77
C PHE A 136 -7.39 9.37 -11.87
N SER A 137 -7.08 8.37 -11.05
CA SER A 137 -5.85 7.60 -11.18
C SER A 137 -6.07 6.11 -11.00
N TYR A 138 -5.22 5.34 -11.68
CA TYR A 138 -5.09 3.91 -11.51
C TYR A 138 -3.67 3.62 -11.03
N THR A 139 -3.56 2.92 -9.89
CA THR A 139 -2.31 2.43 -9.32
C THR A 139 -2.36 0.91 -9.26
N TYR A 140 -1.28 0.26 -9.69
CA TYR A 140 -1.10 -1.17 -9.55
C TYR A 140 0.00 -1.44 -8.52
N ILE A 141 -0.22 -2.39 -7.62
CA ILE A 141 0.75 -2.78 -6.60
C ILE A 141 0.86 -4.30 -6.64
N ASN A 142 2.08 -4.78 -6.81
CA ASN A 142 2.43 -6.20 -6.69
C ASN A 142 3.51 -6.29 -5.62
N TYR A 143 3.11 -6.68 -4.41
CA TYR A 143 4.04 -6.80 -3.31
C TYR A 143 5.01 -7.95 -3.57
N SER A 144 6.27 -7.75 -3.24
CA SER A 144 7.38 -8.67 -3.48
C SER A 144 8.17 -8.97 -2.22
N SER A 145 8.13 -8.11 -1.20
CA SER A 145 8.89 -8.34 0.03
C SER A 145 8.20 -7.84 1.29
N ILE A 146 8.58 -8.40 2.44
CA ILE A 146 8.25 -7.91 3.77
C ILE A 146 9.52 -7.85 4.63
N GLN A 147 9.84 -6.72 5.25
CA GLN A 147 11.09 -6.55 6.02
C GLN A 147 12.36 -6.93 5.26
N GLY A 148 12.37 -6.73 3.94
CA GLY A 148 13.47 -7.11 3.06
C GLY A 148 13.53 -8.60 2.69
N GLU A 149 12.64 -9.44 3.25
CA GLU A 149 12.51 -10.85 2.88
C GLU A 149 11.54 -11.02 1.71
N ASP A 150 11.87 -11.91 0.78
CA ASP A 150 11.08 -12.19 -0.42
C ASP A 150 9.79 -12.93 -0.04
N LEU A 151 8.64 -12.42 -0.51
CA LEU A 151 7.35 -13.05 -0.25
C LEU A 151 7.20 -14.41 -0.94
N ASP A 152 7.96 -14.67 -2.01
CA ASP A 152 7.99 -15.96 -2.71
C ASP A 152 8.94 -16.98 -2.04
N ASN A 153 9.52 -16.66 -0.88
CA ASN A 153 10.40 -17.58 -0.13
C ASN A 153 10.50 -17.19 1.35
N ILE A 154 9.36 -17.10 2.04
CA ILE A 154 9.34 -16.86 3.48
C ILE A 154 9.56 -18.18 4.21
N GLU A 155 10.72 -18.33 4.86
CA GLU A 155 11.09 -19.54 5.59
C GLU A 155 10.94 -19.33 7.10
N SER A 156 10.23 -20.24 7.77
CA SER A 156 10.11 -20.28 9.22
C SER A 156 10.52 -21.65 9.77
N ILE A 157 11.19 -21.66 10.92
CA ILE A 157 11.61 -22.89 11.60
C ILE A 157 11.05 -22.90 13.02
N VAL A 158 10.22 -23.91 13.31
CA VAL A 158 9.60 -24.13 14.62
C VAL A 158 10.17 -25.37 15.29
N LEU A 159 10.46 -25.30 16.59
CA LEU A 159 10.92 -26.43 17.39
C LEU A 159 9.71 -27.28 17.84
N LEU A 160 9.76 -28.60 17.63
CA LEU A 160 8.63 -29.50 17.93
C LEU A 160 8.58 -30.02 19.39
N ASP A 161 9.61 -29.79 20.20
CA ASP A 161 9.69 -30.26 21.60
C ASP A 161 10.53 -29.32 22.49
N GLU A 162 9.91 -28.75 23.54
CA GLU A 162 10.59 -27.93 24.57
C GLU A 162 11.18 -28.77 25.72
N GLU A 163 10.73 -30.01 25.95
CA GLU A 163 11.10 -30.83 27.13
C GLU A 163 12.30 -31.77 26.91
N GLN A 164 12.99 -31.62 25.78
CA GLN A 164 14.23 -32.33 25.42
C GLN A 164 14.13 -33.86 25.45
N LYS A 165 13.87 -34.47 24.28
CA LYS A 165 14.62 -35.68 23.86
C LYS A 165 14.66 -35.94 22.34
N ASP A 166 13.73 -35.40 21.56
CA ASP A 166 13.74 -35.47 20.08
C ASP A 166 13.62 -34.07 19.48
N THR A 167 14.74 -33.50 19.03
CA THR A 167 14.77 -32.15 18.46
C THR A 167 14.46 -32.17 16.97
N ASN A 168 13.29 -32.67 16.59
CA ASN A 168 12.82 -32.49 15.23
C ASN A 168 12.40 -31.03 15.03
N LEU A 169 12.68 -30.49 13.86
CA LEU A 169 12.27 -29.14 13.47
C LEU A 169 11.10 -29.24 12.50
N LEU A 170 10.22 -28.25 12.53
CA LEU A 170 9.26 -28.03 11.47
C LEU A 170 9.74 -26.83 10.67
N LYS A 171 10.19 -27.07 9.44
CA LYS A 171 10.46 -26.01 8.48
C LYS A 171 9.16 -25.73 7.72
N ILE A 172 8.77 -24.47 7.61
CA ILE A 172 7.59 -24.05 6.85
C ILE A 172 8.05 -22.99 5.86
N ASP A 173 7.89 -23.30 4.58
CA ASP A 173 8.12 -22.36 3.48
C ASP A 173 6.76 -21.82 3.01
N PHE A 174 6.66 -20.50 2.83
CA PHE A 174 5.49 -19.84 2.27
C PHE A 174 5.85 -19.05 1.02
N ASP A 175 5.01 -19.21 0.01
CA ASP A 175 5.03 -18.41 -1.21
C ASP A 175 3.75 -17.55 -1.22
N VAL A 176 3.89 -16.23 -1.16
CA VAL A 176 2.79 -15.28 -0.94
C VAL A 176 2.71 -14.27 -2.08
N SER A 177 1.63 -14.31 -2.86
CA SER A 177 1.35 -13.34 -3.93
C SER A 177 0.24 -12.38 -3.49
N ILE A 178 0.57 -11.10 -3.36
CA ILE A 178 -0.37 -10.03 -2.96
C ILE A 178 -0.43 -8.95 -4.05
N LYS A 179 -1.61 -8.77 -4.64
CA LYS A 179 -1.83 -7.84 -5.75
C LYS A 179 -2.99 -6.90 -5.45
N THR A 180 -2.76 -5.61 -5.65
CA THR A 180 -3.78 -4.57 -5.45
C THR A 180 -3.93 -3.69 -6.68
N ASN A 181 -5.16 -3.57 -7.17
CA ASN A 181 -5.57 -2.56 -8.13
C ASN A 181 -6.31 -1.44 -7.39
N LEU A 182 -5.86 -0.20 -7.53
CA LEU A 182 -6.45 0.96 -6.88
C LEU A 182 -6.92 1.98 -7.94
N PHE A 183 -8.22 2.26 -7.94
CA PHE A 183 -8.86 3.27 -8.78
C PHE A 183 -9.31 4.44 -7.90
N SER A 184 -8.59 5.56 -7.96
CA SER A 184 -8.92 6.74 -7.15
C SER A 184 -9.69 7.77 -7.97
N PHE A 185 -10.83 8.20 -7.46
CA PHE A 185 -11.60 9.31 -8.01
C PHE A 185 -11.53 10.47 -7.03
N TYR A 186 -11.13 11.64 -7.50
CA TYR A 186 -11.03 12.80 -6.63
C TYR A 186 -11.60 14.06 -7.26
N GLY A 187 -12.07 14.96 -6.40
CA GLY A 187 -12.62 16.24 -6.80
C GLY A 187 -12.30 17.32 -5.78
N THR A 188 -11.93 18.50 -6.26
CA THR A 188 -11.58 19.66 -5.46
C THR A 188 -12.43 20.85 -5.88
N TYR A 189 -13.02 21.54 -4.91
CA TYR A 189 -13.80 22.76 -5.10
C TYR A 189 -13.19 23.92 -4.32
N GLY A 190 -12.91 25.02 -5.02
CA GLY A 190 -12.45 26.26 -4.40
C GLY A 190 -13.61 27.04 -3.80
N ILE A 191 -13.78 26.95 -2.48
CA ILE A 191 -14.83 27.66 -1.72
C ILE A 191 -14.58 29.18 -1.77
N THR A 192 -13.32 29.58 -1.63
CA THR A 192 -12.86 30.98 -1.78
C THR A 192 -11.57 31.01 -2.58
N ASP A 193 -11.02 32.20 -2.79
CA ASP A 193 -9.71 32.35 -3.45
C ASP A 193 -8.55 31.75 -2.63
N ASN A 194 -8.78 31.49 -1.34
CA ASN A 194 -7.80 30.98 -0.38
C ASN A 194 -8.23 29.69 0.31
N TRP A 195 -9.35 29.07 -0.07
CA TRP A 195 -9.86 27.87 0.61
C TRP A 195 -10.39 26.86 -0.39
N ASP A 196 -9.82 25.66 -0.36
CA ASP A 196 -10.29 24.50 -1.13
C ASP A 196 -10.82 23.41 -0.22
N PHE A 197 -11.82 22.68 -0.71
CA PHE A 197 -12.29 21.42 -0.15
C PHE A 197 -12.16 20.32 -1.20
N SER A 198 -11.65 19.15 -0.81
CA SER A 198 -11.47 18.01 -1.70
C SER A 198 -12.07 16.73 -1.11
N ILE A 199 -12.52 15.83 -1.98
CA ILE A 199 -12.91 14.47 -1.66
C ILE A 199 -12.13 13.50 -2.55
N LEU A 200 -11.72 12.37 -2.00
CA LEU A 200 -11.16 11.24 -2.72
C LEU A 200 -11.89 9.96 -2.33
N ILE A 201 -12.29 9.20 -3.34
CA ILE A 201 -13.01 7.93 -3.23
C ILE A 201 -12.17 6.87 -3.92
N PRO A 202 -11.53 5.97 -3.17
CA PRO A 202 -10.79 4.85 -3.74
C PRO A 202 -11.72 3.65 -3.95
N ILE A 203 -11.57 2.97 -5.08
CA ILE A 203 -12.12 1.64 -5.33
C ILE A 203 -10.94 0.69 -5.48
N MET A 204 -10.94 -0.38 -4.73
CA MET A 204 -9.82 -1.31 -4.63
C MET A 204 -10.25 -2.71 -5.03
N GLN A 205 -9.32 -3.44 -5.64
CA GLN A 205 -9.40 -4.89 -5.78
C GLN A 205 -8.11 -5.48 -5.21
N VAL A 206 -8.24 -6.33 -4.20
CA VAL A 206 -7.13 -7.02 -3.53
C VAL A 206 -7.23 -8.50 -3.85
N GLN A 207 -6.11 -9.11 -4.21
CA GLN A 207 -5.95 -10.53 -4.46
C GLN A 207 -4.79 -11.04 -3.61
N LEU A 208 -5.01 -12.16 -2.92
CA LEU A 208 -4.05 -12.80 -2.04
C LEU A 208 -4.03 -14.30 -2.35
N ASP A 209 -2.87 -14.81 -2.72
CA ASP A 209 -2.61 -16.23 -2.95
C ASP A 209 -1.46 -16.66 -2.04
N VAL A 210 -1.63 -17.77 -1.33
CA VAL A 210 -0.62 -18.30 -0.41
C VAL A 210 -0.49 -19.81 -0.61
N ASP A 211 0.71 -20.23 -0.97
CA ASP A 211 1.12 -21.63 -0.97
C ASP A 211 2.02 -21.89 0.25
N SER A 212 1.82 -23.01 0.94
CA SER A 212 2.61 -23.40 2.10
C SER A 212 3.12 -24.81 1.95
N THR A 213 4.41 -25.00 2.22
CA THR A 213 5.06 -26.31 2.30
C THR A 213 5.70 -26.47 3.67
N ALA A 214 5.13 -27.34 4.50
CA ALA A 214 5.70 -27.71 5.78
C ALA A 214 6.47 -29.03 5.69
N THR A 215 7.73 -29.04 6.12
CA THR A 215 8.61 -30.21 6.11
C THR A 215 9.15 -30.48 7.51
N ILE A 216 8.96 -31.71 7.99
CA ILE A 216 9.56 -32.16 9.24
C ILE A 216 11.04 -32.46 8.97
N LEU A 217 11.95 -31.82 9.68
CA LEU A 217 13.38 -32.11 9.66
C LEU A 217 13.71 -32.99 10.86
N ASN A 218 14.06 -34.24 10.58
CA ASN A 218 14.38 -35.23 11.60
C ASN A 218 15.85 -35.09 12.01
N ARG A 219 16.12 -34.95 13.31
CA ARG A 219 17.51 -34.96 13.78
C ARG A 219 18.04 -36.40 13.80
N THR A 220 19.00 -36.69 12.95
CA THR A 220 19.74 -37.95 12.97
C THR A 220 21.08 -37.78 13.69
N THR A 221 21.55 -38.84 14.36
CA THR A 221 22.81 -38.83 15.10
C THR A 221 23.86 -39.59 14.29
N GLU A 222 24.92 -38.92 13.89
CA GLU A 222 26.06 -39.57 13.27
C GLU A 222 26.85 -40.34 14.34
N LYS A 223 27.10 -41.63 14.10
CA LYS A 223 27.84 -42.50 15.01
C LYS A 223 29.13 -43.00 14.34
N SER A 224 30.21 -43.10 15.11
CA SER A 224 31.44 -43.78 14.67
C SER A 224 31.23 -45.29 14.55
N GLU A 225 32.17 -46.00 13.93
CA GLU A 225 32.19 -47.47 13.92
C GLU A 225 32.21 -48.08 15.34
N GLU A 226 32.69 -47.31 16.33
CA GLU A 226 32.71 -47.67 17.76
C GLU A 226 31.43 -47.27 18.50
N GLY A 227 30.46 -46.66 17.82
CA GLY A 227 29.16 -46.26 18.36
C GLY A 227 29.13 -44.91 19.09
N ASN A 228 30.24 -44.15 19.08
CA ASN A 228 30.31 -42.82 19.69
C ASN A 228 29.62 -41.78 18.80
N THR A 229 28.86 -40.86 19.40
CA THR A 229 28.26 -39.74 18.66
C THR A 229 29.34 -38.81 18.11
N LEU A 230 29.38 -38.65 16.79
CA LEU A 230 30.30 -37.76 16.07
C LEU A 230 29.68 -36.40 15.76
N GLY A 231 28.36 -36.34 15.59
CA GLY A 231 27.62 -35.14 15.23
C GLY A 231 26.12 -35.38 15.09
N TYR A 232 25.40 -34.33 14.70
CA TYR A 232 23.98 -34.40 14.37
C TYR A 232 23.77 -33.88 12.95
N SER A 233 22.88 -34.54 12.20
CA SER A 233 22.41 -34.14 10.87
C SER A 233 20.90 -33.92 10.88
N LEU A 234 20.40 -33.17 9.91
CA LEU A 234 18.97 -32.96 9.69
C LEU A 234 18.60 -33.63 8.37
N ASP A 235 17.75 -34.65 8.43
CA ASP A 235 17.23 -35.33 7.25
C ASP A 235 15.78 -34.90 7.01
N SER A 236 15.44 -34.54 5.77
CA SER A 236 14.07 -34.20 5.39
C SER A 236 13.16 -35.41 5.54
N GLY A 237 12.15 -35.29 6.40
CA GLY A 237 11.09 -36.25 6.65
C GLY A 237 9.83 -35.95 5.85
N ASP A 238 8.68 -36.14 6.48
CA ASP A 238 7.38 -35.94 5.86
C ASP A 238 7.16 -34.46 5.47
N THR A 239 6.56 -34.26 4.29
CA THR A 239 6.19 -32.95 3.76
C THR A 239 4.69 -32.88 3.58
N ILE A 240 4.11 -31.76 4.02
CA ILE A 240 2.69 -31.45 3.93
C ILE A 240 2.58 -30.14 3.16
N ARG A 241 1.62 -30.07 2.23
CA ARG A 241 1.36 -28.87 1.45
C ARG A 241 -0.08 -28.45 1.62
N ASP A 242 -0.30 -27.15 1.67
CA ASP A 242 -1.62 -26.56 1.57
C ASP A 242 -1.55 -25.23 0.82
N SER A 243 -2.69 -24.80 0.29
CA SER A 243 -2.78 -23.58 -0.52
C SER A 243 -4.12 -22.91 -0.28
N VAL A 244 -4.12 -21.58 -0.18
CA VAL A 244 -5.33 -20.77 -0.07
C VAL A 244 -5.22 -19.53 -0.95
N SER A 245 -6.33 -19.13 -1.55
CA SER A 245 -6.41 -17.97 -2.44
C SER A 245 -7.68 -17.20 -2.17
N GLY A 246 -7.67 -15.87 -2.20
CA GLY A 246 -8.84 -15.03 -1.99
C GLY A 246 -8.76 -13.71 -2.75
N ALA A 247 -9.91 -13.10 -2.99
CA ALA A 247 -9.98 -11.79 -3.63
C ALA A 247 -11.20 -11.01 -3.14
N SER A 248 -11.03 -9.71 -2.93
CA SER A 248 -12.14 -8.80 -2.64
C SER A 248 -12.08 -7.54 -3.51
N THR A 249 -13.23 -6.89 -3.70
CA THR A 249 -13.34 -5.64 -4.45
C THR A 249 -14.40 -4.76 -3.81
N GLY A 250 -14.04 -3.51 -3.52
CA GLY A 250 -14.99 -2.57 -2.93
C GLY A 250 -14.43 -1.16 -2.81
N ILE A 251 -15.20 -0.32 -2.14
CA ILE A 251 -14.80 1.05 -1.81
C ILE A 251 -13.80 0.97 -0.67
N GLY A 252 -12.71 1.74 -0.74
CA GLY A 252 -11.79 1.88 0.37
C GLY A 252 -12.13 3.07 1.26
N ASP A 253 -11.18 3.50 2.09
CA ASP A 253 -11.40 4.63 2.98
C ASP A 253 -11.47 5.98 2.24
N ILE A 254 -12.61 6.67 2.37
CA ILE A 254 -12.84 7.96 1.75
C ILE A 254 -12.03 9.04 2.48
N LEU A 255 -11.32 9.87 1.72
CA LEU A 255 -10.55 10.99 2.26
C LEU A 255 -11.22 12.32 1.94
N LEU A 256 -11.38 13.15 2.96
CA LEU A 256 -11.81 14.55 2.85
C LEU A 256 -10.63 15.45 3.19
N ARG A 257 -10.37 16.46 2.36
CA ARG A 257 -9.28 17.42 2.57
C ARG A 257 -9.81 18.85 2.61
N SER A 258 -9.36 19.62 3.58
CA SER A 258 -9.56 21.07 3.62
C SER A 258 -8.20 21.75 3.62
N LYS A 259 -7.99 22.70 2.70
CA LYS A 259 -6.71 23.41 2.52
C LYS A 259 -6.93 24.91 2.49
N TYR A 260 -6.16 25.66 3.28
CA TYR A 260 -6.27 27.11 3.35
C TYR A 260 -4.94 27.80 3.02
N SER A 261 -4.91 28.64 1.98
CA SER A 261 -3.74 29.43 1.60
C SER A 261 -3.59 30.64 2.51
N LEU A 262 -2.70 30.54 3.50
CA LEU A 262 -2.44 31.59 4.49
C LEU A 262 -1.64 32.77 3.91
N PHE A 263 -0.51 32.51 3.25
CA PHE A 263 0.28 33.59 2.66
C PHE A 263 1.07 33.15 1.43
N LYS A 264 1.18 34.09 0.49
CA LYS A 264 1.95 33.99 -0.74
C LYS A 264 2.96 35.13 -0.73
N SER A 265 4.24 34.83 -0.85
CA SER A 265 5.32 35.83 -0.76
C SER A 265 6.32 35.68 -1.89
N THR A 266 7.29 36.59 -1.99
CA THR A 266 8.37 36.45 -2.98
C THR A 266 9.31 35.29 -2.69
N ARG A 267 9.34 34.77 -1.45
CA ARG A 267 10.29 33.73 -1.02
C ARG A 267 9.65 32.35 -0.86
N ILE A 268 8.47 32.29 -0.26
CA ILE A 268 7.72 31.05 0.02
C ILE A 268 6.22 31.26 -0.07
N ASP A 269 5.49 30.21 -0.44
CA ASP A 269 4.04 30.12 -0.32
C ASP A 269 3.71 29.04 0.73
N PHE A 270 2.72 29.29 1.58
CA PHE A 270 2.39 28.43 2.73
C PHE A 270 0.88 28.18 2.87
N SER A 271 0.53 26.92 3.09
CA SER A 271 -0.83 26.47 3.40
C SER A 271 -0.85 25.42 4.51
N PRO A 272 -1.62 25.60 5.58
CA PRO A 272 -2.12 24.49 6.37
C PRO A 272 -3.22 23.73 5.62
N ALA A 273 -3.30 22.44 5.90
CA ALA A 273 -4.36 21.58 5.45
C ALA A 273 -4.68 20.52 6.52
N ILE A 274 -5.85 19.93 6.39
CA ILE A 274 -6.30 18.83 7.22
C ILE A 274 -6.94 17.76 6.33
N ASP A 275 -6.49 16.52 6.50
CA ASP A 275 -7.15 15.34 5.95
C ASP A 275 -7.97 14.65 7.03
N ILE A 276 -9.15 14.17 6.64
CA ILE A 276 -9.97 13.26 7.43
C ILE A 276 -10.21 12.03 6.58
N LYS A 277 -9.68 10.88 7.02
CA LYS A 277 -9.90 9.57 6.41
C LYS A 277 -11.05 8.89 7.15
N LEU A 278 -12.07 8.46 6.41
CA LEU A 278 -13.27 7.81 6.94
C LEU A 278 -13.14 6.30 6.75
N GLN A 279 -13.47 5.53 7.79
CA GLN A 279 -13.55 4.07 7.79
C GLN A 279 -14.71 3.52 6.95
N THR A 280 -14.65 3.75 5.63
CA THR A 280 -15.69 3.33 4.69
C THR A 280 -15.34 2.04 3.96
N GLY A 281 -14.07 1.66 3.94
CA GLY A 281 -13.64 0.36 3.43
C GLY A 281 -13.85 -0.75 4.45
N ASP A 282 -14.10 -1.95 3.92
CA ASP A 282 -14.22 -3.18 4.70
C ASP A 282 -12.82 -3.67 5.11
N ASP A 283 -12.53 -3.70 6.40
CA ASP A 283 -11.24 -4.10 6.95
C ASP A 283 -11.05 -5.62 7.02
N ASP A 284 -12.14 -6.40 7.11
CA ASP A 284 -12.08 -7.87 7.02
C ASP A 284 -11.58 -8.29 5.63
N ASP A 285 -11.85 -7.48 4.61
CA ASP A 285 -11.50 -7.73 3.20
C ASP A 285 -10.25 -6.97 2.71
N LEU A 286 -9.48 -6.36 3.62
CA LEU A 286 -8.29 -5.53 3.31
C LEU A 286 -8.59 -4.31 2.42
N LEU A 287 -9.85 -3.86 2.36
CA LEU A 287 -10.28 -2.72 1.54
C LEU A 287 -10.18 -1.39 2.29
N GLY A 288 -10.20 -1.41 3.62
CA GLY A 288 -10.05 -0.22 4.47
C GLY A 288 -9.15 -0.47 5.66
N THR A 289 -8.80 0.60 6.36
CA THR A 289 -8.01 0.55 7.59
C THR A 289 -8.84 0.16 8.82
N GLY A 290 -10.17 0.13 8.70
CA GLY A 290 -11.11 -0.02 9.82
C GLY A 290 -11.11 1.19 10.77
N ARG A 291 -10.43 2.28 10.41
CA ARG A 291 -10.09 3.38 11.31
C ARG A 291 -10.35 4.73 10.69
N THR A 292 -10.80 5.67 11.52
CA THR A 292 -10.85 7.08 11.14
C THR A 292 -9.51 7.72 11.48
N SER A 293 -8.95 8.50 10.57
CA SER A 293 -7.72 9.25 10.84
C SER A 293 -7.89 10.74 10.57
N ILE A 294 -7.17 11.55 11.33
CA ILE A 294 -7.10 13.00 11.16
C ILE A 294 -5.65 13.39 11.00
N LYS A 295 -5.31 14.06 9.90
CA LYS A 295 -3.95 14.48 9.60
C LYS A 295 -3.91 15.99 9.33
N PRO A 296 -3.64 16.83 10.33
CA PRO A 296 -3.17 18.17 10.08
C PRO A 296 -1.77 18.16 9.46
N PHE A 297 -1.54 18.98 8.44
CA PHE A 297 -0.25 19.09 7.79
C PHE A 297 -0.01 20.49 7.22
N PHE A 298 1.27 20.81 7.03
CA PHE A 298 1.72 22.05 6.44
C PHE A 298 2.29 21.79 5.06
N ILE A 299 2.05 22.74 4.16
CA ILE A 299 2.50 22.72 2.78
C ILE A 299 3.33 23.98 2.55
N ILE A 300 4.57 23.79 2.12
CA ILE A 300 5.48 24.85 1.71
C ILE A 300 5.81 24.58 0.24
N SER A 301 5.65 25.57 -0.62
CA SER A 301 6.05 25.45 -2.01
C SER A 301 6.46 26.80 -2.56
N LYS A 302 7.29 26.81 -3.61
CA LYS A 302 7.56 28.06 -4.33
C LYS A 302 7.81 27.79 -5.80
N ASN A 303 7.17 28.56 -6.66
CA ASN A 303 7.54 28.60 -8.07
C ASN A 303 8.75 29.54 -8.29
N ILE A 304 9.84 28.99 -8.79
CA ILE A 304 11.11 29.66 -9.10
C ILE A 304 11.39 29.48 -10.60
N GLY A 305 10.73 30.30 -11.41
CA GLY A 305 10.75 30.15 -12.87
C GLY A 305 10.09 28.84 -13.28
N ARG A 306 10.87 27.91 -13.84
CA ARG A 306 10.38 26.59 -14.26
C ARG A 306 10.45 25.52 -13.19
N LEU A 307 11.22 25.75 -12.14
CA LEU A 307 11.39 24.81 -11.04
C LEU A 307 10.44 25.17 -9.90
N THR A 308 9.79 24.17 -9.32
CA THR A 308 8.91 24.35 -8.16
C THR A 308 9.35 23.38 -7.06
N PRO A 309 10.22 23.79 -6.11
CA PRO A 309 10.42 23.04 -4.89
C PRO A 309 9.14 23.04 -4.03
N HIS A 310 8.88 21.91 -3.37
CA HIS A 310 7.72 21.74 -2.51
C HIS A 310 8.01 20.76 -1.37
N THR A 311 7.26 20.92 -0.26
CA THR A 311 7.39 20.11 0.94
C THR A 311 6.05 20.06 1.68
N ASN A 312 5.65 18.85 2.07
CA ASN A 312 4.52 18.59 2.95
C ASN A 312 5.03 17.92 4.24
N ILE A 313 4.56 18.35 5.41
CA ILE A 313 4.89 17.70 6.68
C ILE A 313 3.63 17.68 7.54
N GLY A 314 3.25 16.51 8.03
CA GLY A 314 2.04 16.30 8.82
C GLY A 314 2.20 15.26 9.90
N TYR A 315 1.23 15.23 10.80
CA TYR A 315 1.07 14.21 11.81
C TYR A 315 -0.32 13.61 11.66
N GLU A 316 -0.42 12.30 11.46
CA GLU A 316 -1.66 11.56 11.33
C GLU A 316 -2.00 10.89 12.66
N PHE A 317 -3.12 11.32 13.24
CA PHE A 317 -3.73 10.71 14.41
C PHE A 317 -4.66 9.60 13.94
N ASN A 318 -4.44 8.37 14.38
CA ASN A 318 -5.29 7.23 14.04
C ASN A 318 -6.21 6.87 15.20
N SER A 319 -7.48 6.58 14.93
CA SER A 319 -8.41 6.07 15.94
C SER A 319 -8.14 4.58 16.23
N GLY A 320 -8.32 4.17 17.49
CA GLY A 320 -8.22 2.77 17.91
C GLY A 320 -6.91 2.45 18.66
N SER A 321 -6.87 1.31 19.35
CA SER A 321 -5.71 0.88 20.15
C SER A 321 -4.57 0.27 19.33
N GLU A 322 -4.86 -0.09 18.08
CA GLU A 322 -3.92 -0.70 17.13
C GLU A 322 -3.50 0.27 16.02
N GLY A 323 -4.08 1.47 15.99
CA GLY A 323 -3.74 2.52 15.04
C GLY A 323 -2.55 3.33 15.53
N TRP A 324 -1.38 3.10 14.95
CA TRP A 324 -0.19 3.89 15.29
C TRP A 324 -0.27 5.29 14.70
N ASP A 325 0.01 6.27 15.52
CA ASP A 325 0.17 7.64 15.05
C ASP A 325 1.42 7.69 14.16
N ARG A 326 1.43 8.57 13.16
CA ARG A 326 2.57 8.67 12.25
C ARG A 326 2.89 10.08 11.82
N ILE A 327 4.18 10.38 11.69
CA ILE A 327 4.66 11.56 10.97
C ILE A 327 4.69 11.20 9.49
N VAL A 328 4.13 12.06 8.65
CA VAL A 328 4.13 11.89 7.18
C VAL A 328 4.82 13.09 6.58
N TYR A 329 5.71 12.86 5.62
CA TYR A 329 6.44 13.92 4.95
C TYR A 329 6.62 13.63 3.46
N ILE A 330 6.57 14.67 2.65
CA ILE A 330 6.89 14.62 1.23
C ILE A 330 7.81 15.81 0.93
N ALA A 331 8.90 15.59 0.22
CA ALA A 331 9.78 16.67 -0.22
C ALA A 331 10.26 16.40 -1.64
N GLY A 332 10.20 17.41 -2.50
CA GLY A 332 10.47 17.20 -3.90
C GLY A 332 10.55 18.46 -4.72
N THR A 333 10.65 18.26 -6.02
CA THR A 333 10.59 19.35 -6.98
C THR A 333 9.97 18.90 -8.29
N ASP A 334 9.25 19.82 -8.92
CA ASP A 334 8.74 19.67 -10.27
C ASP A 334 9.32 20.72 -11.22
N TYR A 335 9.69 20.29 -12.43
CA TYR A 335 10.24 21.14 -13.48
C TYR A 335 9.32 21.19 -14.69
N GLY A 336 8.76 22.37 -14.96
CA GLY A 336 7.88 22.65 -16.09
C GLY A 336 8.63 23.02 -17.36
N PHE A 337 8.26 22.43 -18.50
CA PHE A 337 8.78 22.78 -19.82
C PHE A 337 7.70 22.62 -20.89
N GLY A 338 7.84 23.31 -22.00
CA GLY A 338 6.81 23.26 -23.05
C GLY A 338 7.07 24.24 -24.18
N LYS A 339 6.34 24.05 -25.29
CA LYS A 339 6.40 24.92 -26.46
C LYS A 339 5.01 25.00 -27.09
N GLY A 340 4.53 26.22 -27.34
CA GLY A 340 3.19 26.45 -27.86
C GLY A 340 2.11 26.01 -26.86
N ASN A 341 1.17 25.17 -27.30
CA ASN A 341 0.04 24.74 -26.46
C ASN A 341 0.34 23.51 -25.60
N ASN A 342 1.46 22.81 -25.84
CA ASN A 342 1.84 21.62 -25.08
C ASN A 342 2.73 22.00 -23.90
N HIS A 343 2.31 21.58 -22.71
CA HIS A 343 3.03 21.78 -21.47
C HIS A 343 3.33 20.43 -20.85
N PHE A 344 4.54 20.31 -20.33
CA PHE A 344 5.07 19.11 -19.74
C PHE A 344 5.66 19.43 -18.38
N SER A 345 5.71 18.45 -17.49
CA SER A 345 6.47 18.56 -16.26
C SER A 345 7.04 17.22 -15.87
N VAL A 346 8.21 17.24 -15.25
CA VAL A 346 8.78 16.08 -14.56
C VAL A 346 8.79 16.39 -13.07
N ALA A 347 8.35 15.44 -12.25
CA ALA A 347 8.36 15.54 -10.80
C ALA A 347 9.32 14.50 -10.19
N LEU A 348 9.98 14.89 -9.10
CA LEU A 348 10.90 14.06 -8.33
C LEU A 348 10.60 14.30 -6.85
N ASP A 349 10.08 13.29 -6.17
CA ASP A 349 9.59 13.40 -4.80
C ASP A 349 10.21 12.28 -3.93
N ILE A 350 10.56 12.58 -2.68
CA ILE A 350 10.72 11.61 -1.61
C ILE A 350 9.43 11.63 -0.79
N VAL A 351 8.80 10.48 -0.62
CA VAL A 351 7.58 10.28 0.17
C VAL A 351 7.95 9.40 1.34
N GLY A 352 7.61 9.80 2.56
CA GLY A 352 7.90 8.97 3.71
C GLY A 352 6.91 9.10 4.85
N SER A 353 6.89 8.07 5.69
CA SER A 353 6.15 8.04 6.94
C SER A 353 6.93 7.32 8.03
N HIS A 354 6.79 7.80 9.26
CA HIS A 354 7.40 7.21 10.45
C HIS A 354 6.32 6.98 11.51
N LYS A 355 6.17 5.74 12.00
CA LYS A 355 5.27 5.39 13.10
C LYS A 355 5.83 5.92 14.43
N MET A 356 4.98 6.48 15.29
CA MET A 356 5.38 7.05 16.58
C MET A 356 5.60 5.97 17.62
N GLU A 357 4.76 4.94 17.59
CA GLU A 357 4.94 3.72 18.36
C GLU A 357 5.77 2.71 17.55
N LYS A 358 6.73 2.07 18.22
CA LYS A 358 7.48 0.98 17.58
C LYS A 358 6.60 -0.26 17.45
N SER A 359 6.60 -0.79 16.24
CA SER A 359 6.04 -2.08 15.87
C SER A 359 7.17 -3.00 15.37
N GLU A 360 6.87 -4.28 15.18
CA GLU A 360 7.85 -5.23 14.63
C GLU A 360 8.15 -4.94 13.15
N THR A 361 7.19 -4.35 12.44
CA THR A 361 7.27 -4.10 10.99
C THR A 361 6.76 -2.74 10.52
N GLY A 362 7.36 -2.20 9.46
CA GLY A 362 6.87 -1.00 8.77
C GLY A 362 6.94 0.28 9.60
N ASN A 363 7.94 0.42 10.47
CA ASN A 363 8.11 1.62 11.30
C ASN A 363 8.46 2.85 10.48
N ASP A 364 9.27 2.67 9.44
CA ASP A 364 9.82 3.69 8.57
C ASP A 364 9.57 3.30 7.12
N ILE A 365 8.69 3.99 6.42
CA ILE A 365 8.46 3.78 4.98
C ILE A 365 9.07 4.97 4.26
N ILE A 366 10.00 4.73 3.34
CA ILE A 366 10.62 5.79 2.53
C ILE A 366 10.65 5.35 1.07
N ASP A 367 10.06 6.18 0.21
CA ASP A 367 9.98 5.94 -1.21
C ASP A 367 10.49 7.11 -2.02
N TYR A 368 11.07 6.79 -3.16
CA TYR A 368 11.36 7.73 -4.22
C TYR A 368 10.29 7.64 -5.29
N SER A 369 9.76 8.78 -5.72
CA SER A 369 8.82 8.88 -6.81
C SER A 369 9.37 9.77 -7.92
N THR A 370 9.20 9.31 -9.15
CA THR A 370 9.39 10.14 -10.33
C THR A 370 8.24 9.97 -11.30
N GLY A 371 7.87 11.06 -11.97
CA GLY A 371 6.86 10.97 -13.00
C GLY A 371 6.82 12.14 -13.95
N PHE A 372 5.96 11.97 -14.93
CA PHE A 372 5.78 12.87 -16.05
C PHE A 372 4.32 13.31 -16.12
N LYS A 373 4.14 14.60 -16.40
CA LYS A 373 2.85 15.23 -16.59
C LYS A 373 2.80 15.87 -17.97
N TRP A 374 1.66 15.77 -18.64
CA TRP A 374 1.40 16.38 -19.92
C TRP A 374 0.03 17.04 -19.93
N SER A 375 0.00 18.32 -20.31
CA SER A 375 -1.22 19.02 -20.65
C SER A 375 -1.32 19.20 -22.17
N PRO A 376 -2.17 18.39 -22.85
CA PRO A 376 -2.40 18.50 -24.30
C PRO A 376 -3.22 19.74 -24.67
N ARG A 377 -4.09 20.18 -23.74
CA ARG A 377 -4.94 21.35 -23.90
C ARG A 377 -5.22 21.96 -22.54
N MET A 378 -5.58 23.24 -22.56
CA MET A 378 -5.98 23.96 -21.36
C MET A 378 -7.09 23.20 -20.61
N GLY A 379 -6.90 23.05 -19.30
CA GLY A 379 -7.84 22.35 -18.42
C GLY A 379 -7.74 20.82 -18.47
N MET A 380 -6.88 20.21 -19.29
CA MET A 380 -6.59 18.78 -19.24
C MET A 380 -5.17 18.50 -18.77
N LEU A 381 -5.04 17.44 -17.98
CA LEU A 381 -3.77 16.85 -17.57
C LEU A 381 -3.83 15.35 -17.76
N VAL A 382 -2.73 14.75 -18.20
CA VAL A 382 -2.45 13.32 -18.10
C VAL A 382 -1.14 13.17 -17.37
N PHE A 383 -1.03 12.17 -16.50
CA PHE A 383 0.20 11.90 -15.78
C PHE A 383 0.49 10.42 -15.67
N ALA A 384 1.76 10.11 -15.50
CA ALA A 384 2.26 8.79 -15.16
C ALA A 384 3.43 8.94 -14.20
N ASN A 385 3.53 8.08 -13.20
CA ASN A 385 4.66 8.00 -12.30
C ASN A 385 4.99 6.57 -11.92
N VAL A 386 6.16 6.42 -11.34
CA VAL A 386 6.60 5.22 -10.66
C VAL A 386 7.14 5.61 -9.29
N GLN A 387 6.75 4.86 -8.27
CA GLN A 387 7.29 4.94 -6.93
C GLN A 387 8.12 3.69 -6.65
N ILE A 388 9.27 3.86 -6.02
CA ILE A 388 10.27 2.82 -5.79
C ILE A 388 10.69 2.92 -4.31
N PRO A 389 10.65 1.82 -3.55
CA PRO A 389 11.20 1.75 -2.20
C PRO A 389 12.66 2.23 -2.13
N VAL A 390 12.96 3.07 -1.14
CA VAL A 390 14.34 3.46 -0.80
C VAL A 390 14.89 2.56 0.32
N ASN A 391 14.01 2.01 1.14
CA ASN A 391 14.30 1.07 2.21
C ASN A 391 13.37 -0.16 2.17
N GLU A 392 13.71 -1.14 2.98
CA GLU A 392 13.13 -2.50 2.97
C GLU A 392 12.08 -2.74 4.07
N ASP A 393 11.80 -1.74 4.92
CA ASP A 393 10.87 -1.89 6.04
C ASP A 393 9.40 -1.88 5.57
N GLY A 394 8.56 -2.67 6.24
CA GLY A 394 7.16 -2.94 5.93
C GLY A 394 6.95 -3.90 4.75
N LEU A 395 5.70 -3.96 4.29
CA LEU A 395 5.30 -4.69 3.08
C LEU A 395 5.54 -3.82 1.84
N ARG A 396 6.34 -4.32 0.89
CA ARG A 396 6.90 -3.53 -0.23
C ARG A 396 6.69 -4.19 -1.57
N ALA A 397 6.57 -3.35 -2.59
CA ALA A 397 6.59 -3.73 -4.00
C ALA A 397 7.85 -3.14 -4.63
N ASP A 398 8.51 -3.87 -5.54
CA ASP A 398 9.72 -3.38 -6.24
C ASP A 398 9.51 -2.01 -6.90
N TRP A 399 8.31 -1.80 -7.45
CA TRP A 399 7.87 -0.55 -8.03
C TRP A 399 6.34 -0.47 -8.06
N VAL A 400 5.82 0.74 -7.93
CA VAL A 400 4.39 1.06 -7.93
C VAL A 400 4.10 2.07 -9.03
N PRO A 401 3.57 1.62 -10.19
CA PRO A 401 3.17 2.52 -11.25
C PRO A 401 1.80 3.13 -10.98
N THR A 402 1.66 4.40 -11.34
CA THR A 402 0.37 5.08 -11.35
C THR A 402 0.21 5.86 -12.65
N VAL A 403 -1.00 5.83 -13.21
CA VAL A 403 -1.39 6.65 -14.36
C VAL A 403 -2.69 7.36 -14.05
N GLY A 404 -2.87 8.57 -14.56
CA GLY A 404 -4.08 9.32 -14.28
C GLY A 404 -4.34 10.47 -15.24
N TYR A 405 -5.50 11.07 -15.08
CA TYR A 405 -5.91 12.26 -15.80
C TYR A 405 -6.64 13.24 -14.89
N GLU A 406 -6.57 14.53 -15.22
CA GLU A 406 -7.32 15.57 -14.52
C GLU A 406 -8.00 16.52 -15.50
N LEU A 407 -9.12 17.07 -15.02
CA LEU A 407 -9.94 18.07 -15.68
C LEU A 407 -10.13 19.26 -14.75
N ASN A 408 -9.79 20.46 -15.22
CA ASN A 408 -9.98 21.72 -14.49
C ASN A 408 -11.01 22.58 -15.23
N PHE A 409 -11.98 23.13 -14.49
CA PHE A 409 -13.09 23.96 -14.99
C PHE A 409 -13.11 25.35 -14.33
#